data_AF-A0A956KL52-F1
#
_entry.id   AF-A0A956KL52-F1
#
_cell.length_a   1.000
_cell.length_b   1.000
_cell.length_c   1.000
_cell.angle_alpha   90.00
_cell.angle_beta   90.00
_cell.angle_gamma   90.00
#
_symmetry.space_group_name_H-M   'P 1'
#
loop_
_entity.id
_entity.type
_entity.pdbx_description
1 polymer ?
#
loop_
_entity_poly.entity_id
_entity_poly.type
_entity_poly.pdbx_seq_one_letter_code
_entity_poly.pdbx_strand_id
1 'polypeptide(L)'
;FNKWTLGEAFCTQDLGLDPAQLDDVSFDLLATLGFTPAEVEAAGNGNCAKAGCMKTIASKTGADYIVRTVMTIADRDYTVTVELYDAEGNLIVTSSDGCEICGVADVGTLLDAAAATLRSKLEALDSGPASVTVTSTPEGADVTLDGQPFGVTPLDKSIIPGDHTIMVSKDGYISVQEKRTFVEGTRESLSYALDKVPNRLPKRPYGWAALSIGVLSLGGAVATATAIHGKLPYRRNNACDQADPSKYDAQGDCVLLWDTMAASLP
;
A
#
# COMPACT_ATOMS: atom_id res chain seq x y z
N PHE A 1 -36.16 4.50 12.94
CA PHE A 1 -35.34 5.05 14.05
C PHE A 1 -36.12 4.91 15.33
N ASN A 2 -35.52 4.41 16.42
CA ASN A 2 -36.17 4.23 17.73
C ASN A 2 -35.15 4.46 18.86
N LYS A 3 -35.60 4.47 20.12
CA LYS A 3 -34.72 4.66 21.29
C LYS A 3 -33.58 3.65 21.41
N TRP A 4 -33.74 2.45 20.84
CA TRP A 4 -32.71 1.41 20.82
C TRP A 4 -31.62 1.66 19.78
N THR A 5 -31.91 2.42 18.72
CA THR A 5 -30.95 2.76 17.66
C THR A 5 -30.27 4.10 17.88
N LEU A 6 -30.97 5.08 18.45
CA LEU A 6 -30.43 6.43 18.69
C LEU A 6 -29.95 6.66 20.13
N GLY A 7 -30.32 5.78 21.06
CA GLY A 7 -30.09 5.96 22.49
C GLY A 7 -31.19 6.78 23.16
N GLU A 8 -31.64 6.32 24.33
CA GLU A 8 -32.73 6.95 25.08
C GLU A 8 -32.39 8.36 25.58
N ALA A 9 -31.13 8.57 25.98
CA ALA A 9 -30.65 9.89 26.40
C ALA A 9 -30.73 10.91 25.26
N PHE A 10 -30.31 10.55 24.05
CA PHE A 10 -30.39 11.42 22.88
C PHE A 10 -31.85 11.77 22.53
N CYS A 11 -32.74 10.77 22.51
CA CYS A 11 -34.15 11.01 22.21
C CYS A 11 -34.85 11.92 23.22
N THR A 12 -34.51 11.83 24.50
CA THR A 12 -35.20 12.58 25.57
C THR A 12 -34.55 13.93 25.88
N GLN A 13 -33.22 14.01 25.85
CA GLN A 13 -32.48 15.22 26.24
C GLN A 13 -32.23 16.15 25.05
N ASP A 14 -31.84 15.61 23.90
CA ASP A 14 -31.48 16.42 22.73
C ASP A 14 -32.68 16.66 21.81
N LEU A 15 -33.52 15.63 21.61
CA LEU A 15 -34.73 15.74 20.78
C LEU A 15 -35.99 16.12 21.57
N GLY A 16 -35.93 16.12 22.91
CA GLY A 16 -37.04 16.55 23.77
C GLY A 16 -38.28 15.65 23.70
N LEU A 17 -38.14 14.37 23.34
CA LEU A 17 -39.26 13.46 23.17
C LEU A 17 -39.70 12.85 24.50
N ASP A 18 -41.00 12.64 24.67
CA ASP A 18 -41.56 12.00 25.86
C ASP A 18 -41.16 10.50 25.89
N PRO A 19 -40.56 10.00 26.98
CA PRO A 19 -40.25 8.59 27.15
C PRO A 19 -41.42 7.65 26.86
N ALA A 20 -42.65 8.05 27.20
CA ALA A 20 -43.84 7.24 26.98
C ALA A 20 -44.20 7.09 25.49
N GLN A 21 -43.87 8.08 24.66
CA GLN A 21 -44.06 8.01 23.21
C GLN A 21 -43.02 7.08 22.55
N LEU A 22 -41.82 6.99 23.14
CA LEU A 22 -40.74 6.14 22.63
C LEU A 22 -40.98 4.63 22.87
N ASP A 23 -41.91 4.28 23.76
CA ASP A 23 -42.35 2.89 24.00
C ASP A 23 -43.54 2.46 23.11
N ASP A 24 -44.15 3.39 22.38
CA ASP A 24 -45.24 3.08 21.46
C ASP A 24 -44.69 2.52 20.13
N VAL A 25 -45.09 1.31 19.79
CA VAL A 25 -44.72 0.60 18.56
C VAL A 25 -45.23 1.28 17.28
N SER A 26 -46.23 2.16 17.39
CA SER A 26 -46.79 2.93 16.28
C SER A 26 -46.18 4.33 16.14
N PHE A 27 -45.25 4.70 17.03
CA PHE A 27 -44.65 6.03 17.02
C PHE A 27 -43.74 6.24 15.81
N ASP A 28 -44.10 7.22 14.98
CA ASP A 28 -43.27 7.70 13.88
C ASP A 28 -42.42 8.89 14.33
N LEU A 29 -41.16 8.60 14.64
CA LEU A 29 -40.18 9.61 15.04
C LEU A 29 -39.98 10.68 13.97
N LEU A 30 -39.93 10.30 12.69
CA LEU A 30 -39.61 11.24 11.61
C LEU A 30 -40.77 12.20 11.38
N ALA A 31 -42.00 11.69 11.42
CA ALA A 31 -43.18 12.54 11.38
C ALA A 31 -43.23 13.52 12.57
N THR A 32 -42.83 13.07 13.76
CA THR A 32 -42.79 13.91 14.98
C THR A 32 -41.75 15.03 14.89
N LEU A 33 -40.62 14.75 14.24
CA LEU A 33 -39.58 15.74 13.94
C LEU A 33 -39.96 16.68 12.77
N GLY A 34 -41.16 16.52 12.19
CA GLY A 34 -41.70 17.40 11.16
C GLY A 34 -41.40 16.98 9.72
N PHE A 35 -40.84 15.78 9.50
CA PHE A 35 -40.58 15.28 8.15
C PHE A 35 -41.86 14.72 7.53
N THR A 36 -42.15 15.14 6.30
CA THR A 36 -43.26 14.59 5.52
C THR A 36 -42.89 13.23 4.92
N PRO A 37 -43.87 12.33 4.67
CA PRO A 37 -43.60 11.07 3.98
C PRO A 37 -42.88 11.24 2.63
N ALA A 38 -43.16 12.32 1.91
CA ALA A 38 -42.47 12.64 0.65
C ALA A 38 -41.00 13.03 0.86
N GLU A 39 -40.65 13.74 1.94
CA GLU A 39 -39.27 14.02 2.33
C GLU A 39 -38.55 12.76 2.81
N VAL A 40 -39.24 11.91 3.57
CA VAL A 40 -38.72 10.62 4.04
C VAL A 40 -38.52 9.66 2.88
N GLU A 41 -39.39 9.61 1.88
CA GLU A 41 -39.23 8.80 0.67
C GLU A 41 -38.17 9.38 -0.27
N ALA A 42 -38.08 10.71 -0.40
CA ALA A 42 -37.01 11.38 -1.12
C ALA A 42 -35.64 11.11 -0.49
N ALA A 43 -35.58 11.02 0.85
CA ALA A 43 -34.39 10.58 1.58
C ALA A 43 -34.20 9.05 1.54
N GLY A 44 -35.30 8.29 1.52
CA GLY A 44 -35.37 6.84 1.72
C GLY A 44 -35.12 6.00 0.49
N ASN A 45 -35.22 6.58 -0.71
CA ASN A 45 -34.84 5.92 -1.97
C ASN A 45 -33.72 6.61 -2.74
N GLY A 46 -33.21 7.74 -2.24
CA GLY A 46 -32.15 8.50 -2.88
C GLY A 46 -30.81 8.20 -2.25
N ASN A 47 -29.97 7.37 -2.89
CA ASN A 47 -28.55 7.52 -2.60
C ASN A 47 -28.21 8.99 -2.88
N CYS A 48 -27.67 9.71 -1.90
CA CYS A 48 -27.11 11.03 -2.15
C CYS A 48 -25.71 10.87 -2.77
N ALA A 49 -25.55 9.96 -3.75
CA ALA A 49 -24.26 9.73 -4.40
C ALA A 49 -24.03 10.69 -5.57
N LYS A 50 -25.06 11.44 -5.97
CA LYS A 50 -24.98 12.41 -7.07
C LYS A 50 -24.71 13.81 -6.54
N ALA A 51 -23.83 14.55 -7.23
CA ALA A 51 -23.46 15.92 -6.89
C ALA A 51 -24.67 16.86 -6.70
N GLY A 52 -25.74 16.71 -7.47
CA GLY A 52 -26.95 17.55 -7.33
C GLY A 52 -27.67 17.38 -5.99
N CYS A 53 -27.64 16.17 -5.41
CA CYS A 53 -28.18 15.93 -4.08
C CYS A 53 -27.29 16.61 -3.02
N MET A 54 -25.97 16.45 -3.13
CA MET A 54 -25.00 17.11 -2.24
C MET A 54 -25.15 18.64 -2.26
N LYS A 55 -25.25 19.26 -3.44
CA LYS A 55 -25.54 20.70 -3.57
C LYS A 55 -26.81 21.13 -2.85
N THR A 56 -27.85 20.31 -2.93
CA THR A 56 -29.14 20.61 -2.26
C THR A 56 -28.99 20.54 -0.75
N ILE A 57 -28.21 19.58 -0.23
CA ILE A 57 -27.91 19.49 1.20
C ILE A 57 -27.10 20.72 1.63
N ALA A 58 -25.97 20.99 0.98
CA ALA A 58 -25.09 22.12 1.30
C ALA A 58 -25.84 23.45 1.32
N SER A 59 -26.66 23.72 0.30
CA SER A 59 -27.45 24.97 0.21
C SER A 59 -28.54 25.10 1.27
N LYS A 60 -29.13 23.99 1.74
CA LYS A 60 -30.16 24.01 2.78
C LYS A 60 -29.58 24.04 4.20
N THR A 61 -28.45 23.41 4.42
CA THR A 61 -27.79 23.33 5.74
C THR A 61 -26.78 24.45 5.95
N GLY A 62 -26.36 25.14 4.89
CA GLY A 62 -25.24 26.09 4.93
C GLY A 62 -23.89 25.42 5.17
N ALA A 63 -23.77 24.11 4.88
CA ALA A 63 -22.53 23.39 5.08
C ALA A 63 -21.57 23.59 3.90
N ASP A 64 -20.33 23.98 4.19
CA ASP A 64 -19.27 24.12 3.19
C ASP A 64 -18.74 22.76 2.69
N TYR A 65 -18.87 21.72 3.53
CA TYR A 65 -18.41 20.37 3.26
C TYR A 65 -19.45 19.31 3.63
N ILE A 66 -19.48 18.22 2.86
CA ILE A 66 -20.36 17.07 3.12
C ILE A 66 -19.52 15.81 3.25
N VAL A 67 -19.64 15.15 4.39
CA VAL A 67 -19.04 13.84 4.64
C VAL A 67 -20.06 12.76 4.30
N ARG A 68 -19.65 11.80 3.47
CA ARG A 68 -20.44 10.62 3.12
C ARG A 68 -19.66 9.37 3.46
N THR A 69 -20.26 8.51 4.27
CA THR A 69 -19.69 7.19 4.58
C THR A 69 -20.43 6.14 3.78
N VAL A 70 -19.69 5.35 3.01
CA VAL A 70 -20.17 4.22 2.23
C VAL A 70 -19.60 2.96 2.86
N MET A 71 -20.48 2.07 3.31
CA MET A 71 -20.08 0.78 3.82
C MET A 71 -20.37 -0.29 2.77
N THR A 72 -19.34 -1.02 2.35
CA THR A 72 -19.48 -2.17 1.46
C THR A 72 -19.27 -3.44 2.28
N ILE A 73 -20.22 -4.37 2.18
CA ILE A 73 -20.19 -5.65 2.87
C ILE A 73 -20.00 -6.75 1.83
N ALA A 74 -18.90 -7.49 1.94
CA ALA A 74 -18.66 -8.70 1.17
C ALA A 74 -18.47 -9.86 2.16
N ASP A 75 -19.51 -10.69 2.33
CA ASP A 75 -19.58 -11.77 3.32
C ASP A 75 -19.36 -11.30 4.77
N ARG A 76 -18.11 -11.34 5.27
CA ARG A 76 -17.70 -10.89 6.61
C ARG A 76 -16.69 -9.75 6.60
N ASP A 77 -16.33 -9.29 5.41
CA ASP A 77 -15.39 -8.20 5.21
C ASP A 77 -16.18 -6.91 5.07
N TYR A 78 -15.79 -5.94 5.90
CA TYR A 78 -16.39 -4.64 5.96
C TYR A 78 -15.38 -3.62 5.45
N THR A 79 -15.73 -2.96 4.35
CA THR A 79 -14.96 -1.83 3.84
C THR A 79 -15.74 -0.56 4.15
N VAL A 80 -15.18 0.30 4.99
CA VAL A 80 -15.72 1.62 5.30
C VAL A 80 -14.96 2.62 4.44
N THR A 81 -15.65 3.16 3.45
CA THR A 81 -15.16 4.26 2.62
C THR A 81 -15.77 5.55 3.12
N VAL A 82 -14.92 6.51 3.45
CA VAL A 82 -15.30 7.85 3.84
C VAL A 82 -14.92 8.80 2.71
N GLU A 83 -15.93 9.48 2.18
CA GLU A 83 -15.84 10.43 1.10
C GLU A 83 -16.13 11.83 1.65
N LEU A 84 -15.30 12.80 1.28
CA LEU A 84 -15.50 14.21 1.60
C LEU A 84 -15.78 14.98 0.31
N TYR A 85 -16.90 15.71 0.29
CA TYR A 85 -17.34 16.52 -0.83
C TYR A 85 -17.33 18.02 -0.47
N ASP A 86 -17.07 18.88 -1.45
CA ASP A 86 -17.36 20.32 -1.34
C ASP A 86 -18.86 20.61 -1.50
N ALA A 87 -19.25 21.87 -1.27
CA ALA A 87 -20.62 22.35 -1.45
C ALA A 87 -21.14 22.17 -2.88
N GLU A 88 -20.26 22.12 -3.88
CA GLU A 88 -20.56 21.82 -5.27
C GLU A 88 -20.72 20.32 -5.55
N GLY A 89 -20.44 19.44 -4.59
CA GLY A 89 -20.52 18.00 -4.74
C GLY A 89 -19.34 17.38 -5.49
N ASN A 90 -18.20 18.06 -5.59
CA ASN A 90 -16.94 17.47 -6.05
C ASN A 90 -16.28 16.72 -4.89
N LEU A 91 -15.78 15.51 -5.18
CA LEU A 91 -15.06 14.71 -4.20
C LEU A 91 -13.66 15.32 -3.96
N ILE A 92 -13.38 15.72 -2.73
CA ILE A 92 -12.09 16.26 -2.27
C ILE A 92 -11.17 15.12 -1.84
N VAL A 93 -11.68 14.21 -0.99
CA VAL A 93 -10.89 13.10 -0.42
C VAL A 93 -11.75 11.86 -0.34
N THR A 94 -11.10 10.71 -0.61
CA THR A 94 -11.60 9.40 -0.19
C THR A 94 -10.59 8.78 0.78
N SER A 95 -11.10 8.16 1.84
CA SER A 95 -10.33 7.36 2.80
C SER A 95 -11.05 6.03 2.92
N SER A 96 -10.36 4.94 2.62
CA SER A 96 -10.93 3.59 2.70
C SER A 96 -10.16 2.79 3.71
N ASP A 97 -10.84 2.36 4.78
CA ASP A 97 -10.31 1.39 5.73
C ASP A 97 -11.15 0.12 5.65
N GLY A 98 -10.47 -1.00 5.52
CA GLY A 98 -11.08 -2.33 5.45
C GLY A 98 -10.56 -3.20 6.59
N CYS A 99 -11.44 -4.00 7.16
CA CYS A 99 -11.07 -5.05 8.10
C CYS A 99 -11.48 -6.41 7.55
N GLU A 100 -10.51 -7.32 7.44
CA GLU A 100 -10.79 -8.73 7.19
C GLU A 100 -11.28 -9.37 8.50
N ILE A 101 -12.52 -9.88 8.50
CA ILE A 101 -13.15 -10.56 9.65
C ILE A 101 -13.42 -9.67 10.89
N CYS A 102 -14.18 -8.59 10.74
CA CYS A 102 -14.64 -7.77 11.87
C CYS A 102 -16.07 -8.15 12.33
N GLY A 103 -16.36 -8.04 13.64
CA GLY A 103 -17.73 -8.10 14.18
C GLY A 103 -18.43 -6.74 14.17
N VAL A 104 -19.75 -6.68 14.38
CA VAL A 104 -20.51 -5.40 14.40
C VAL A 104 -20.04 -4.41 15.47
N ALA A 105 -19.38 -4.88 16.54
CA ALA A 105 -18.79 -4.04 17.58
C ALA A 105 -17.48 -3.37 17.13
N ASP A 106 -16.74 -4.01 16.22
CA ASP A 106 -15.48 -3.49 15.68
C ASP A 106 -15.73 -2.42 14.59
N VAL A 107 -16.94 -2.38 14.03
CA VAL A 107 -17.36 -1.32 13.10
C VAL A 107 -17.45 0.05 13.81
N GLY A 108 -17.87 0.07 15.07
CA GLY A 108 -17.95 1.31 15.84
C GLY A 108 -16.58 1.96 16.05
N THR A 109 -15.57 1.17 16.39
CA THR A 109 -14.20 1.67 16.60
C THR A 109 -13.55 2.13 15.30
N LEU A 110 -13.86 1.50 14.16
CA LEU A 110 -13.44 1.97 12.84
C LEU A 110 -14.09 3.30 12.48
N LEU A 111 -15.38 3.48 12.76
CA LEU A 111 -16.08 4.74 12.54
C LEU A 111 -15.50 5.87 13.39
N ASP A 112 -15.18 5.61 14.65
CA ASP A 112 -14.56 6.61 15.54
C ASP A 112 -13.16 7.03 15.05
N ALA A 113 -12.35 6.07 14.62
CA ALA A 113 -11.03 6.35 14.03
C ALA A 113 -11.13 7.14 12.72
N ALA A 114 -12.09 6.77 11.86
CA ALA A 114 -12.37 7.48 10.63
C ALA A 114 -12.89 8.90 10.89
N ALA A 115 -13.75 9.08 11.90
CA ALA A 115 -14.25 10.39 12.33
C ALA A 115 -13.14 11.28 12.91
N ALA A 116 -12.19 10.72 13.66
CA ALA A 116 -11.03 11.46 14.15
C ALA A 116 -10.11 11.91 13.00
N THR A 117 -9.89 11.04 12.02
CA THR A 117 -9.10 11.35 10.80
C THR A 117 -9.80 12.39 9.93
N LEU A 118 -11.13 12.36 9.86
CA LEU A 118 -11.92 13.36 9.17
C LEU A 118 -11.84 14.73 9.84
N ARG A 119 -11.91 14.78 11.18
CA ARG A 119 -11.84 16.05 11.92
C ARG A 119 -10.53 16.79 11.65
N SER A 120 -9.40 16.10 11.66
CA SER A 120 -8.11 16.73 11.35
C SER A 120 -8.03 17.21 9.88
N LYS A 121 -8.62 16.46 8.94
CA LYS A 121 -8.74 16.88 7.54
C LYS A 121 -9.66 18.10 7.35
N LEU A 122 -10.76 18.16 8.10
CA LEU A 122 -11.69 19.29 8.10
C LEU A 122 -11.07 20.55 8.72
N GLU A 123 -10.31 20.42 9.80
CA GLU A 123 -9.59 21.53 10.43
C GLU A 123 -8.55 22.13 9.48
N ALA A 124 -7.88 21.32 8.67
CA ALA A 124 -6.99 21.81 7.61
C ALA A 124 -7.75 22.55 6.49
N LEU A 125 -9.01 22.20 6.26
CA LEU A 125 -9.89 22.84 5.27
C LEU A 125 -10.56 24.12 5.76
N ASP A 126 -10.55 24.41 7.06
CA ASP A 126 -11.13 25.65 7.64
C ASP A 126 -10.41 26.91 7.13
N SER A 127 -9.14 26.74 6.75
CA SER A 127 -8.36 27.71 5.99
C SER A 127 -9.00 27.97 4.61
N GLY A 128 -9.50 26.95 3.93
CA GLY A 128 -10.14 27.04 2.60
C GLY A 128 -9.48 26.11 1.60
N PRO A 129 -10.21 25.59 0.59
CA PRO A 129 -9.69 24.56 -0.29
C PRO A 129 -8.58 25.12 -1.20
N ALA A 130 -7.51 24.36 -1.38
CA ALA A 130 -6.56 24.60 -2.46
C ALA A 130 -7.10 23.97 -3.75
N SER A 131 -6.67 24.45 -4.91
CA SER A 131 -7.01 23.84 -6.20
C SER A 131 -5.75 23.45 -6.95
N VAL A 132 -5.76 22.28 -7.58
CA VAL A 132 -4.62 21.81 -8.38
C VAL A 132 -5.07 21.37 -9.77
N THR A 133 -4.40 21.91 -10.77
CA THR A 133 -4.50 21.48 -12.16
C THR A 133 -3.27 20.64 -12.51
N VAL A 134 -3.46 19.38 -12.87
CA VAL A 134 -2.36 18.45 -13.21
C VAL A 134 -2.45 18.04 -14.67
N THR A 135 -1.39 18.32 -15.43
CA THR A 135 -1.23 17.93 -16.83
C THR A 135 -0.03 17.00 -16.99
N SER A 136 -0.08 16.09 -17.97
CA SER A 136 1.07 15.24 -18.29
C SER A 136 1.33 15.13 -19.79
N THR A 137 2.59 14.90 -20.14
CA THR A 137 3.02 14.53 -21.48
C THR A 137 3.70 13.15 -21.41
N PRO A 138 3.09 12.09 -21.97
CA PRO A 138 1.84 12.07 -22.74
C PRO A 138 0.57 12.01 -21.87
N GLU A 139 -0.48 12.71 -22.31
CA GLU A 139 -1.80 12.80 -21.63
C GLU A 139 -2.44 11.44 -21.32
N GLY A 140 -3.29 11.37 -20.29
CA GLY A 140 -3.89 10.12 -19.84
C GLY A 140 -2.98 9.32 -18.91
N ALA A 141 -2.16 10.00 -18.10
CA ALA A 141 -1.44 9.39 -16.99
C ALA A 141 -2.33 9.33 -15.73
N ASP A 142 -2.20 8.25 -14.96
CA ASP A 142 -2.85 8.07 -13.67
C ASP A 142 -2.16 8.94 -12.61
N VAL A 143 -2.96 9.61 -11.79
CA VAL A 143 -2.51 10.47 -10.70
C VAL A 143 -3.02 9.91 -9.38
N THR A 144 -2.10 9.73 -8.43
CA THR A 144 -2.41 9.38 -7.05
C THR A 144 -1.91 10.47 -6.11
N LEU A 145 -2.66 10.67 -5.03
CA LEU A 145 -2.37 11.63 -3.97
C LEU A 145 -2.30 10.86 -2.65
N ASP A 146 -1.15 10.90 -1.98
CA ASP A 146 -0.88 10.15 -0.74
C ASP A 146 -1.20 8.65 -0.86
N GLY A 147 -0.98 8.09 -2.05
CA GLY A 147 -1.27 6.69 -2.36
C GLY A 147 -2.72 6.39 -2.71
N GLN A 148 -3.63 7.35 -2.62
CA GLN A 148 -5.04 7.19 -3.02
C GLN A 148 -5.26 7.64 -4.48
N PRO A 149 -6.15 6.99 -5.25
CA PRO A 149 -6.48 7.40 -6.61
C PRO A 149 -7.06 8.82 -6.65
N PHE A 150 -6.41 9.73 -7.39
CA PHE A 150 -6.85 11.13 -7.51
C PHE A 150 -7.52 11.41 -8.86
N GLY A 151 -7.09 10.75 -9.93
CA GLY A 151 -7.72 10.83 -11.25
C GLY A 151 -6.75 10.54 -12.40
N VAL A 152 -7.09 11.02 -13.59
CA VAL A 152 -6.28 10.86 -14.81
C VAL A 152 -6.04 12.23 -15.43
N THR A 153 -4.81 12.53 -15.87
CA THR A 153 -4.48 13.82 -16.49
C THR A 153 -5.08 13.98 -17.89
N PRO A 154 -5.47 15.20 -18.32
CA PRO A 154 -5.50 16.42 -17.53
C PRO A 154 -6.67 16.43 -16.53
N LEU A 155 -6.42 16.89 -15.31
CA LEU A 155 -7.44 17.03 -14.26
C LEU A 155 -7.33 18.39 -13.56
N ASP A 156 -8.45 18.90 -13.06
CA ASP A 156 -8.56 20.09 -12.21
C ASP A 156 -9.46 19.74 -11.02
N LYS A 157 -8.92 19.75 -9.80
CA LYS A 157 -9.63 19.32 -8.57
C LYS A 157 -9.21 20.11 -7.34
N SER A 158 -10.14 20.20 -6.39
CA SER A 158 -9.87 20.73 -5.05
C SER A 158 -9.03 19.73 -4.24
N ILE A 159 -8.11 20.25 -3.44
CA ILE A 159 -7.21 19.50 -2.57
C ILE A 159 -7.15 20.16 -1.18
N ILE A 160 -6.95 19.34 -0.15
CA ILE A 160 -6.76 19.84 1.21
C ILE A 160 -5.41 20.60 1.28
N PRO A 161 -5.33 21.76 1.93
CA PRO A 161 -4.05 22.41 2.19
C PRO A 161 -3.14 21.55 3.07
N GLY A 162 -1.84 21.56 2.78
CA GLY A 162 -0.84 20.81 3.54
C GLY A 162 0.15 20.05 2.65
N ASP A 163 0.96 19.22 3.29
CA ASP A 163 1.97 18.40 2.63
C ASP A 163 1.34 17.16 2.01
N HIS A 164 1.52 17.01 0.70
CA HIS A 164 1.01 15.88 -0.07
C HIS A 164 2.11 15.26 -0.92
N THR A 165 2.02 13.95 -1.13
CA THR A 165 2.87 13.21 -2.06
C THR A 165 2.06 12.87 -3.32
N ILE A 166 2.42 13.49 -4.43
CA ILE A 166 1.81 13.24 -5.73
C ILE A 166 2.65 12.20 -6.47
N MET A 167 2.00 11.18 -7.02
CA MET A 167 2.63 10.26 -7.94
C MET A 167 1.84 10.22 -9.25
N VAL A 168 2.54 10.46 -10.35
CA VAL A 168 2.02 10.40 -11.71
C VAL A 168 2.66 9.21 -12.42
N SER A 169 1.84 8.30 -12.93
CA SER A 169 2.28 7.06 -13.56
C SER A 169 1.54 6.80 -14.86
N LYS A 170 2.21 6.14 -15.81
CA LYS A 170 1.61 5.70 -17.06
C LYS A 170 2.30 4.47 -17.61
N ASP A 171 1.53 3.57 -18.21
CA ASP A 171 2.04 2.32 -18.77
C ASP A 171 3.15 2.55 -19.81
N GLY A 172 4.30 1.91 -19.59
CA GLY A 172 5.49 2.04 -20.44
C GLY A 172 6.31 3.30 -20.20
N TYR A 173 5.97 4.10 -19.18
CA TYR A 173 6.72 5.28 -18.74
C TYR A 173 7.24 5.12 -17.31
N ILE A 174 8.28 5.87 -16.98
CA ILE A 174 8.85 5.98 -15.65
C ILE A 174 7.92 6.91 -14.84
N SER A 175 7.45 6.44 -13.68
CA SER A 175 6.62 7.25 -12.79
C SER A 175 7.42 8.36 -12.13
N VAL A 176 6.76 9.49 -11.90
CA VAL A 176 7.33 10.63 -11.16
C VAL A 176 6.59 10.75 -9.84
N GLN A 177 7.35 10.81 -8.75
CA GLN A 177 6.82 11.05 -7.41
C GLN A 177 7.43 12.33 -6.84
N GLU A 178 6.58 13.22 -6.34
CA GLU A 178 7.00 14.53 -5.83
C GLU A 178 6.21 14.90 -4.57
N LYS A 179 6.92 15.46 -3.58
CA LYS A 179 6.28 16.08 -2.41
C LYS A 179 5.98 17.54 -2.71
N ARG A 180 4.74 17.97 -2.48
CA ARG A 180 4.28 19.34 -2.68
C ARG A 180 3.46 19.79 -1.47
N THR A 181 3.62 21.06 -1.11
CA THR A 181 2.84 21.69 -0.04
C THR A 181 1.82 22.60 -0.70
N PHE A 182 0.54 22.29 -0.53
CA PHE A 182 -0.55 23.11 -1.06
C PHE A 182 -0.97 24.14 -0.02
N VAL A 183 -1.13 25.39 -0.47
CA VAL A 183 -1.58 26.49 0.38
C VAL A 183 -3.04 26.80 0.04
N GLU A 184 -3.80 27.13 1.07
CA GLU A 184 -5.16 27.68 1.00
C GLU A 184 -5.34 28.69 -0.13
N GLY A 185 -6.50 28.63 -0.80
CA GLY A 185 -6.97 29.66 -1.73
C GLY A 185 -6.12 29.81 -3.00
N THR A 186 -5.10 28.96 -3.16
CA THR A 186 -4.17 29.00 -4.29
C THR A 186 -4.57 27.95 -5.32
N ARG A 187 -4.56 28.35 -6.60
CA ARG A 187 -4.62 27.42 -7.73
C ARG A 187 -3.22 27.15 -8.24
N GLU A 188 -2.73 25.93 -8.05
CA GLU A 188 -1.43 25.50 -8.58
C GLU A 188 -1.61 24.72 -9.89
N SER A 189 -0.66 24.93 -10.82
CA SER A 189 -0.61 24.21 -12.09
C SER A 189 0.66 23.38 -12.15
N LEU A 190 0.51 22.06 -12.20
CA LEU A 190 1.61 21.09 -12.25
C LEU A 190 1.64 20.40 -13.61
N SER A 191 2.82 20.36 -14.24
CA SER A 191 3.02 19.72 -15.54
C SER A 191 4.15 18.70 -15.48
N TYR A 192 3.82 17.44 -15.79
CA TYR A 192 4.75 16.32 -15.72
C TYR A 192 5.09 15.79 -17.12
N ALA A 193 6.37 15.79 -17.48
CA ALA A 193 6.86 15.09 -18.66
C ALA A 193 7.37 13.71 -18.25
N LEU A 194 6.75 12.64 -18.76
CA LEU A 194 7.10 11.27 -18.40
C LEU A 194 8.08 10.68 -19.42
N ASP A 195 9.14 10.05 -18.92
CA ASP A 195 10.13 9.37 -19.75
C ASP A 195 9.72 7.94 -20.04
N LYS A 196 9.99 7.46 -21.27
CA LYS A 196 9.70 6.05 -21.62
C LYS A 196 10.67 5.11 -20.91
N VAL A 197 10.16 4.00 -20.41
CA VAL A 197 11.01 2.92 -19.91
C VAL A 197 11.85 2.37 -21.09
N PRO A 198 13.19 2.35 -20.99
CA PRO A 198 14.03 1.91 -22.09
C PRO A 198 13.82 0.42 -22.37
N ASN A 199 13.27 0.10 -23.54
CA ASN A 199 12.92 -1.26 -23.93
C ASN A 199 14.10 -2.08 -24.51
N ARG A 200 15.34 -1.65 -24.25
CA ARG A 200 16.55 -2.36 -24.68
C ARG A 200 17.53 -2.41 -23.52
N LEU A 201 17.64 -3.58 -22.89
CA LEU A 201 18.87 -3.90 -22.16
C LEU A 201 20.03 -3.77 -23.15
N PRO A 202 21.09 -3.00 -22.84
CA PRO A 202 22.25 -2.94 -23.72
C PRO A 202 22.76 -4.37 -23.90
N LYS A 203 22.80 -4.85 -25.15
CA LYS A 203 23.43 -6.13 -25.48
C LYS A 203 24.89 -6.02 -25.07
N ARG A 204 25.26 -6.51 -23.89
CA ARG A 204 26.67 -6.66 -23.50
C ARG A 204 27.23 -7.80 -24.36
N PRO A 205 28.10 -7.54 -25.35
CA PRO A 205 28.60 -8.59 -26.24
C PRO A 205 29.47 -9.63 -25.51
N TYR A 206 29.88 -9.34 -24.27
CA TYR A 206 30.75 -10.20 -23.47
C TYR A 206 30.02 -11.14 -22.50
N GLY A 207 28.68 -11.21 -22.52
CA GLY A 207 27.92 -12.07 -21.58
C GLY A 207 28.32 -13.55 -21.66
N TRP A 208 28.61 -14.04 -22.86
CA TRP A 208 29.07 -15.42 -23.10
C TRP A 208 30.57 -15.58 -22.85
N ALA A 209 31.37 -14.54 -23.07
CA ALA A 209 32.81 -14.55 -22.78
C ALA A 209 33.11 -14.59 -21.26
N ALA A 210 32.27 -13.98 -20.44
CA ALA A 210 32.41 -14.07 -18.97
C ALA A 210 32.07 -15.46 -18.43
N LEU A 211 31.11 -16.17 -19.04
CA LEU A 211 30.74 -17.54 -18.64
C LEU A 211 31.84 -18.55 -18.97
N SER A 212 32.53 -18.41 -20.10
CA SER A 212 33.63 -19.32 -20.48
C SER A 212 34.86 -19.19 -19.59
N ILE A 213 35.19 -17.99 -19.11
CA ILE A 213 36.27 -17.79 -18.14
C ILE A 213 35.95 -18.48 -16.80
N GLY A 214 34.70 -18.41 -16.34
CA GLY A 214 34.25 -19.09 -15.11
C GLY A 214 34.36 -20.62 -15.19
N VAL A 215 33.90 -21.23 -16.29
CA VAL A 215 33.93 -22.69 -16.47
C VAL A 215 35.36 -23.24 -16.59
N LEU A 216 36.27 -22.52 -17.25
CA LEU A 216 37.69 -22.93 -17.33
C LEU A 216 38.38 -22.94 -15.96
N SER A 217 37.98 -22.04 -15.05
CA SER A 217 38.56 -21.98 -13.69
C SER A 217 38.17 -23.20 -12.83
N LEU A 218 36.95 -23.73 -12.99
CA LEU A 218 36.50 -24.95 -12.30
C LEU A 218 37.13 -26.23 -12.91
N GLY A 219 37.23 -26.31 -14.25
CA GLY A 219 37.84 -27.46 -14.92
C GLY A 219 39.34 -27.61 -14.60
N GLY A 220 40.07 -26.49 -14.52
CA GLY A 220 41.48 -26.48 -14.11
C GLY A 220 41.69 -26.96 -12.67
N ALA A 221 40.84 -26.52 -11.73
CA ALA A 221 40.93 -26.91 -10.33
C ALA A 221 40.71 -28.43 -10.11
N VAL A 222 39.74 -29.03 -10.80
CA VAL A 222 39.47 -30.48 -10.72
C VAL A 222 40.59 -31.32 -11.36
N ALA A 223 41.17 -30.86 -12.48
CA ALA A 223 42.31 -31.52 -13.11
C ALA A 223 43.58 -31.46 -12.23
N THR A 224 43.82 -30.33 -11.55
CA THR A 224 44.94 -30.23 -10.60
C THR A 224 44.72 -31.06 -9.34
N ALA A 225 43.50 -31.11 -8.80
CA ALA A 225 43.18 -31.90 -7.62
C ALA A 225 43.34 -33.41 -7.86
N THR A 226 42.99 -33.89 -9.06
CA THR A 226 43.16 -35.32 -9.43
C THR A 226 44.60 -35.66 -9.82
N ALA A 227 45.39 -34.71 -10.34
CA ALA A 227 46.81 -34.92 -10.61
C ALA A 227 47.68 -34.99 -9.33
N ILE A 228 47.27 -34.32 -8.24
CA ILE A 228 47.98 -34.34 -6.96
C ILE A 228 47.69 -35.62 -6.17
N HIS A 229 46.55 -36.27 -6.38
CA HIS A 229 46.10 -37.40 -5.56
C HIS A 229 46.74 -38.77 -5.88
N GLY A 230 47.65 -38.88 -6.85
CA GLY A 230 48.00 -40.20 -7.40
C GLY A 230 49.46 -40.63 -7.51
N LYS A 231 50.47 -39.74 -7.64
CA LYS A 231 51.79 -40.22 -8.13
C LYS A 231 53.08 -39.55 -7.66
N LEU A 232 53.11 -38.76 -6.58
CA LEU A 232 54.39 -38.22 -6.07
C LEU A 232 54.45 -38.26 -4.54
N PRO A 233 54.99 -39.32 -3.91
CA PRO A 233 55.30 -39.27 -2.48
C PRO A 233 56.36 -38.20 -2.24
N TYR A 234 56.03 -37.22 -1.40
CA TYR A 234 56.93 -36.16 -0.98
C TYR A 234 58.09 -36.75 -0.16
N ARG A 235 59.28 -36.88 -0.78
CA ARG A 235 60.51 -37.30 -0.09
C ARG A 235 61.10 -36.12 0.66
N ARG A 236 60.87 -36.04 1.97
CA ARG A 236 61.61 -35.10 2.83
C ARG A 236 63.03 -35.63 3.06
N ASN A 237 64.03 -34.98 2.46
CA ASN A 237 65.47 -35.17 2.72
C ASN A 237 66.00 -36.63 2.72
N ASN A 238 65.76 -37.42 1.67
CA ASN A 238 66.37 -38.75 1.48
C ASN A 238 66.33 -39.69 2.71
N ALA A 239 65.28 -39.59 3.54
CA ALA A 239 65.20 -40.35 4.80
C ALA A 239 65.14 -41.88 4.62
N CYS A 240 64.87 -42.36 3.41
CA CYS A 240 64.78 -43.77 3.03
C CYS A 240 65.71 -44.07 1.82
N ASP A 241 67.00 -43.73 1.95
CA ASP A 241 68.04 -44.27 1.07
C ASP A 241 68.38 -45.69 1.55
N GLN A 242 68.47 -46.66 0.63
CA GLN A 242 68.47 -48.12 0.87
C GLN A 242 69.70 -48.67 1.64
N ALA A 243 70.43 -47.83 2.38
CA ALA A 243 71.67 -48.19 3.08
C ALA A 243 71.46 -48.57 4.56
N ASP A 244 70.26 -48.36 5.14
CA ASP A 244 69.97 -48.65 6.56
C ASP A 244 68.74 -49.57 6.72
N PRO A 245 68.93 -50.86 7.04
CA PRO A 245 67.85 -51.84 7.16
C PRO A 245 66.89 -51.56 8.32
N SER A 246 67.31 -50.76 9.33
CA SER A 246 66.48 -50.47 10.51
C SER A 246 65.28 -49.56 10.23
N LYS A 247 65.23 -48.98 9.03
CA LYS A 247 64.19 -48.02 8.59
C LYS A 247 63.11 -48.65 7.73
N TYR A 248 63.15 -49.97 7.54
CA TYR A 248 62.18 -50.73 6.75
C TYR A 248 61.54 -51.82 7.62
N ASP A 249 60.25 -52.05 7.43
CA ASP A 249 59.54 -53.15 8.09
C ASP A 249 59.82 -54.50 7.39
N ALA A 250 59.19 -55.56 7.90
CA ALA A 250 59.36 -56.92 7.37
C ALA A 250 58.84 -57.08 5.92
N GLN A 251 58.07 -56.11 5.43
CA GLN A 251 57.51 -56.08 4.07
C GLN A 251 58.36 -55.22 3.11
N GLY A 252 59.34 -54.49 3.63
CA GLY A 252 60.25 -53.65 2.84
C GLY A 252 59.78 -52.20 2.68
N ASP A 253 58.79 -51.77 3.46
CA ASP A 253 58.23 -50.42 3.40
C ASP A 253 58.91 -49.48 4.42
N CYS A 254 59.11 -48.21 4.03
CA CYS A 254 59.81 -47.25 4.88
C CYS A 254 58.90 -46.67 5.97
N VAL A 255 59.18 -46.99 7.23
CA VAL A 255 58.32 -46.68 8.39
C VAL A 255 58.26 -45.18 8.73
N LEU A 256 59.13 -44.36 8.11
CA LEU A 256 59.24 -42.92 8.36
C LEU A 256 58.45 -42.06 7.35
N LEU A 257 57.81 -42.70 6.36
CA LEU A 257 56.88 -42.04 5.43
C LEU A 257 55.45 -42.21 5.94
N TRP A 258 54.76 -41.08 6.15
CA TRP A 258 53.34 -41.12 6.49
C TRP A 258 52.55 -41.36 5.20
N ASP A 259 52.20 -42.63 4.97
CA ASP A 259 51.27 -42.99 3.90
C ASP A 259 49.83 -42.88 4.43
N THR A 260 49.03 -42.02 3.80
CA THR A 260 47.61 -41.85 4.14
C THR A 260 46.76 -43.05 3.70
N MET A 261 47.34 -44.04 3.00
CA MET A 261 46.62 -45.23 2.55
C MET A 261 46.55 -46.35 3.61
N ALA A 262 47.25 -46.26 4.74
CA ALA A 262 47.23 -47.28 5.79
C ALA A 262 46.11 -47.11 6.85
N ALA A 263 45.08 -46.31 6.57
CA ALA A 263 43.92 -46.15 7.46
C ALA A 263 42.73 -47.04 7.09
N SER A 264 42.96 -48.16 6.40
CA SER A 264 41.94 -49.18 6.20
C SER A 264 42.44 -50.55 6.66
N LEU A 265 42.23 -50.82 7.95
CA LEU A 265 42.02 -52.15 8.51
C LEU A 265 40.86 -52.02 9.52
N PRO A 266 40.08 -53.09 9.77
CA PRO A 266 40.39 -54.50 9.56
C PRO A 266 39.73 -55.16 8.34
#